data_AF-A0A3P8TWD4-F1
#
_entry.id   AF-A0A3P8TWD4-F1
#
_cell.length_a   1.000
_cell.length_b   1.000
_cell.length_c   1.000
_cell.angle_alpha   90.00
_cell.angle_beta   90.00
_cell.angle_gamma   90.00
#
_symmetry.space_group_name_H-M   'P 1'
#
loop_
_entity.id
_entity.type
_entity.pdbx_description
1 polymer ?
#
loop_
_entity_poly.entity_id
_entity_poly.type
_entity_poly.pdbx_seq_one_letter_code
_entity_poly.pdbx_strand_id
1 'polypeptide(L)'
;MLSPDLLEQKMLDMEVRHREELETLRQEKGSLQTLVGRQSGVIRELEAQLSRATGNSTALQRQQQEMMDTVHNLLNLCSKDGGNTKVVDEEKKFRDCADLYQDGFHKNGVYTIQINQQDTKKVYCNMETAGGGWTVIQRREDGSVDFQRTEKNIETDNTKN
;
A
#
# COMPACT_ATOMS: atom_id res chain seq x y z
N MET A 1 59.20 57.66 44.69
CA MET A 1 59.55 56.29 45.12
C MET A 1 58.26 55.64 45.59
N LEU A 2 57.81 54.54 44.98
CA LEU A 2 56.68 53.78 45.55
C LEU A 2 57.19 53.12 46.86
N SER A 3 56.44 53.25 47.95
CA SER A 3 56.72 52.53 49.19
C SER A 3 56.56 51.02 48.97
N PRO A 4 57.39 50.16 49.58
CA PRO A 4 57.31 48.70 49.46
C PRO A 4 55.90 48.13 49.68
N ASP A 5 55.12 48.73 50.58
CA ASP A 5 53.76 48.33 50.93
C ASP A 5 52.76 48.36 49.75
N LEU A 6 52.94 49.30 48.80
CA LEU A 6 52.02 49.43 47.66
C LEU A 6 52.19 48.30 46.64
N LEU A 7 53.40 47.73 46.54
CA LEU A 7 53.67 46.62 45.63
C LEU A 7 53.10 45.31 46.18
N GLU A 8 53.23 45.08 47.49
CA GLU A 8 52.63 43.93 48.18
C GLU A 8 51.10 43.96 48.08
N GLN A 9 50.48 45.14 48.25
CA GLN A 9 49.03 45.29 48.12
C GLN A 9 48.53 44.97 46.70
N LYS A 10 49.26 45.39 45.66
CA LYS A 10 48.92 45.05 44.26
C LYS A 10 49.09 43.56 43.95
N MET A 11 50.09 42.92 44.54
CA MET A 11 50.32 41.48 44.39
C MET A 11 49.17 40.68 45.02
N LEU A 12 48.72 41.09 46.22
CA LEU A 12 47.58 40.46 46.89
C LEU A 12 46.28 40.61 46.07
N ASP A 13 46.02 41.81 45.56
CA ASP A 13 44.83 42.11 44.74
C ASP A 13 44.83 41.30 43.43
N MET A 14 46.00 41.12 42.79
CA MET A 14 46.16 40.25 41.64
C MET A 14 45.94 38.77 41.99
N GLU A 15 46.45 38.29 43.13
CA GLU A 15 46.27 36.91 43.57
C GLU A 15 44.80 36.57 43.86
N VAL A 16 44.07 37.51 44.47
CA VAL A 16 42.62 37.38 44.70
C VAL A 16 41.86 37.30 43.38
N ARG A 17 42.12 38.22 42.44
CA ARG A 17 41.49 38.18 41.10
C ARG A 17 41.74 36.87 40.37
N HIS A 18 43.00 36.40 40.33
CA HIS A 18 43.31 35.12 39.69
C HIS A 18 42.60 33.95 40.37
N ARG A 19 42.43 33.99 41.69
CA ARG A 19 41.71 32.95 42.44
C ARG A 19 40.22 32.93 42.11
N GLU A 20 39.59 34.09 41.98
CA GLU A 20 38.19 34.23 41.56
C GLU A 20 37.96 33.76 40.12
N GLU A 21 38.87 34.12 39.19
CA GLU A 21 38.84 33.64 37.80
C GLU A 21 38.98 32.11 37.72
N LEU A 22 39.90 31.53 38.50
CA LEU A 22 40.09 30.08 38.58
C LEU A 22 38.84 29.35 39.08
N GLU A 23 38.14 29.92 40.06
CA GLU A 23 36.93 29.32 40.59
C GLU A 23 35.78 29.39 39.59
N THR A 24 35.67 30.53 38.87
CA THR A 24 34.72 30.70 37.77
C THR A 24 34.96 29.66 36.68
N LEU A 25 36.22 29.49 36.25
CA LEU A 25 36.60 28.49 35.25
C LEU A 25 36.32 27.05 35.71
N ARG A 26 36.48 26.75 37.01
CA ARG A 26 36.10 25.44 37.55
C ARG A 26 34.60 25.20 37.48
N GLN A 27 33.79 26.21 37.81
CA GLN A 27 32.34 26.10 37.74
C GLN A 27 31.85 25.92 36.29
N GLU A 28 32.42 26.67 35.35
CA GLU A 28 32.15 26.51 33.91
C GLU A 28 32.55 25.12 33.43
N LYS A 29 33.74 24.62 33.83
CA LYS A 29 34.18 23.26 33.52
C LYS A 29 33.20 22.20 34.03
N GLY A 30 32.71 22.34 35.27
CA GLY A 30 31.72 21.41 35.83
C GLY A 30 30.38 21.44 35.07
N SER A 31 29.96 22.63 34.64
CA SER A 31 28.76 22.82 33.82
C SER A 31 28.90 22.16 32.44
N LEU A 32 30.04 22.36 31.78
CA LEU A 32 30.36 21.72 30.51
C LEU A 32 30.45 20.20 30.63
N GLN A 33 31.07 19.67 31.69
CA GLN A 33 31.13 18.23 31.95
C GLN A 33 29.72 17.62 32.10
N THR A 34 28.82 18.31 32.78
CA THR A 34 27.42 17.88 32.92
C THR A 34 26.72 17.86 31.56
N LEU A 35 26.92 18.90 30.74
CA LEU A 35 26.33 18.98 29.41
C LEU A 35 26.81 17.86 28.49
N VAL A 36 28.13 17.60 28.49
CA VAL A 36 28.73 16.50 27.72
C VAL A 36 28.15 15.15 28.18
N GLY A 37 28.04 14.91 29.49
CA GLY A 37 27.42 13.69 30.01
C GLY A 37 25.97 13.51 29.54
N ARG A 38 25.18 14.59 29.54
CA ARG A 38 23.81 14.57 29.03
C ARG A 38 23.77 14.27 27.52
N GLN A 39 24.64 14.92 26.75
CA GLN A 39 24.74 14.69 25.30
C GLN A 39 25.14 13.24 24.99
N SER A 40 26.11 12.67 25.70
CA SER A 40 26.49 11.26 25.56
C SER A 40 25.32 10.31 25.86
N GLY A 41 24.48 10.63 26.84
CA GLY A 41 23.26 9.86 27.13
C GLY A 41 22.26 9.90 25.98
N VAL A 42 22.01 11.09 25.43
CA VAL A 42 21.09 11.28 24.28
C VAL A 42 21.61 10.55 23.04
N ILE A 43 22.90 10.61 22.75
CA ILE A 43 23.51 9.92 21.61
C ILE A 43 23.28 8.41 21.71
N ARG A 44 23.54 7.81 22.88
CA ARG A 44 23.31 6.38 23.11
C ARG A 44 21.86 5.96 22.91
N GLU A 45 20.92 6.79 23.33
CA GLU A 45 19.48 6.53 23.12
C GLU A 45 19.11 6.60 21.64
N LEU A 46 19.60 7.62 20.92
CA LEU A 46 19.37 7.74 19.48
C LEU A 46 19.99 6.58 18.69
N GLU A 47 21.19 6.13 19.05
CA GLU A 47 21.82 4.94 18.47
C GLU A 47 20.97 3.68 18.69
N ALA A 48 20.43 3.48 19.90
CA ALA A 48 19.56 2.36 20.21
C ALA A 48 18.25 2.41 19.41
N GLN A 49 17.64 3.59 19.26
CA GLN A 49 16.43 3.78 18.45
C GLN A 49 16.69 3.51 16.97
N LEU A 50 17.80 4.01 16.43
CA LEU A 50 18.18 3.78 15.03
C LEU A 50 18.44 2.30 14.76
N SER A 51 19.10 1.59 15.69
CA SER A 51 19.31 0.14 15.59
C SER A 51 17.99 -0.64 15.56
N ARG A 52 17.04 -0.30 16.45
CA ARG A 52 15.70 -0.91 16.47
C ARG A 52 14.91 -0.61 15.19
N ALA A 53 14.91 0.64 14.73
CA ALA A 53 14.21 1.05 13.51
C ALA A 53 14.78 0.35 12.27
N THR A 54 16.11 0.27 12.16
CA THR A 54 16.80 -0.45 11.08
C THR A 54 16.47 -1.94 11.12
N GLY A 55 16.52 -2.56 12.31
CA GLY A 55 16.13 -3.96 12.51
C GLY A 55 14.70 -4.24 12.05
N ASN A 56 13.73 -3.41 12.47
CA ASN A 56 12.34 -3.52 12.03
C ASN A 56 12.18 -3.37 10.52
N SER A 57 12.88 -2.41 9.91
CA SER A 57 12.88 -2.24 8.45
C SER A 57 13.40 -3.48 7.74
N THR A 58 14.48 -4.11 8.25
CA THR A 58 15.00 -5.36 7.66
C THR A 58 14.08 -6.56 7.88
N ALA A 59 13.37 -6.62 9.01
CA ALA A 59 12.39 -7.67 9.28
C ALA A 59 11.18 -7.56 8.36
N LEU A 60 10.65 -6.34 8.18
CA LEU A 60 9.58 -6.07 7.22
C LEU A 60 10.03 -6.34 5.79
N GLN A 61 11.25 -5.95 5.41
CA GLN A 61 11.84 -6.26 4.10
C GLN A 61 11.95 -7.78 3.88
N ARG A 62 12.39 -8.55 4.88
CA ARG A 62 12.43 -10.02 4.82
C ARG A 62 11.03 -10.61 4.65
N GLN A 63 10.05 -10.14 5.42
CA GLN A 63 8.66 -10.59 5.30
C GLN A 63 8.10 -10.32 3.90
N GLN A 64 8.39 -9.15 3.31
CA GLN A 64 8.00 -8.83 1.94
C GLN A 64 8.71 -9.74 0.92
N GLN A 65 9.98 -10.07 1.12
CA GLN A 65 10.72 -11.00 0.25
C GLN A 65 10.15 -12.42 0.32
N GLU A 66 9.87 -12.94 1.51
CA GLU A 66 9.26 -14.27 1.69
C GLU A 66 7.87 -14.35 1.02
N MET A 67 7.07 -13.29 1.13
CA MET A 67 5.78 -13.22 0.45
C MET A 67 5.94 -13.19 -1.07
N MET A 68 6.93 -12.47 -1.60
CA MET A 68 7.23 -12.49 -3.04
C MET A 68 7.74 -13.86 -3.50
N ASP A 69 8.55 -14.55 -2.70
CA ASP A 69 9.08 -15.87 -3.02
C ASP A 69 7.97 -16.94 -3.00
N THR A 70 7.06 -16.87 -2.02
CA THR A 70 5.87 -17.73 -1.99
C THR A 70 4.95 -17.50 -3.19
N VAL A 71 4.72 -16.25 -3.60
CA VAL A 71 3.97 -15.93 -4.83
C VAL A 71 4.65 -16.50 -6.07
N HIS A 72 5.97 -16.32 -6.23
CA HIS A 72 6.71 -16.90 -7.35
C HIS A 72 6.65 -18.43 -7.35
N ASN A 73 6.71 -19.06 -6.18
CA ASN A 73 6.58 -20.51 -6.05
C ASN A 73 5.18 -20.99 -6.44
N LEU A 74 4.12 -20.30 -6.03
CA LEU A 74 2.75 -20.60 -6.45
C LEU A 74 2.60 -20.46 -7.98
N LEU A 75 3.11 -19.38 -8.56
CA LEU A 75 3.13 -19.19 -10.03
C LEU A 75 3.87 -20.31 -10.76
N ASN A 76 4.99 -20.77 -10.20
CA ASN A 76 5.76 -21.87 -10.76
C ASN A 76 5.04 -23.22 -10.63
N LEU A 77 4.31 -23.47 -9.53
CA LEU A 77 3.50 -24.67 -9.38
C LEU A 77 2.34 -24.69 -10.37
N CYS A 78 1.68 -23.55 -10.58
CA CYS A 78 0.68 -23.41 -11.64
C CYS A 78 1.26 -23.62 -13.05
N SER A 79 2.53 -23.25 -13.26
CA SER A 79 3.23 -23.45 -14.54
C SER A 79 3.73 -24.89 -14.73
N LYS A 80 4.04 -25.61 -13.64
CA LYS A 80 4.56 -26.99 -13.67
C LYS A 80 3.48 -28.05 -13.83
N ASP A 81 2.25 -27.79 -13.39
CA ASP A 81 1.07 -28.57 -13.79
C ASP A 81 0.47 -28.12 -15.14
N GLY A 82 1.03 -27.07 -15.75
CA GLY A 82 0.66 -26.55 -17.08
C GLY A 82 1.47 -27.11 -18.24
N GLY A 83 2.10 -28.28 -18.06
CA GLY A 83 3.11 -28.82 -18.97
C GLY A 83 2.65 -29.90 -19.95
N ASN A 84 1.38 -29.92 -20.41
CA ASN A 84 0.96 -30.30 -21.77
C ASN A 84 -0.57 -30.23 -21.93
N THR A 85 -1.19 -29.12 -21.54
CA THR A 85 -2.38 -28.66 -22.26
C THR A 85 -1.90 -27.46 -23.06
N LYS A 86 -1.86 -27.60 -24.38
CA LYS A 86 -2.11 -26.44 -25.21
C LYS A 86 -3.41 -25.87 -24.65
N VAL A 87 -3.34 -24.78 -23.89
CA VAL A 87 -4.52 -23.93 -23.68
C VAL A 87 -4.73 -23.30 -25.05
N VAL A 88 -5.21 -24.12 -25.98
CA VAL A 88 -6.27 -23.67 -26.85
C VAL A 88 -7.27 -23.17 -25.82
N ASP A 89 -7.35 -21.85 -25.71
CA ASP A 89 -8.54 -21.21 -25.21
C ASP A 89 -9.66 -21.68 -26.14
N GLU A 90 -10.11 -22.93 -25.96
CA GLU A 90 -11.49 -23.27 -26.24
C GLU A 90 -12.26 -22.55 -25.14
N GLU A 91 -12.34 -21.24 -25.32
CA GLU A 91 -13.29 -20.37 -24.65
C GLU A 91 -14.61 -21.11 -24.83
N LYS A 92 -15.07 -21.78 -23.77
CA LYS A 92 -16.27 -22.61 -23.83
C LYS A 92 -17.40 -21.67 -24.23
N LYS A 93 -17.82 -21.78 -25.50
CA LYS A 93 -18.72 -20.80 -26.09
C LYS A 93 -20.12 -21.09 -25.58
N PHE A 94 -20.63 -20.20 -24.73
CA PHE A 94 -21.98 -20.30 -24.22
C PHE A 94 -22.95 -19.70 -25.22
N ARG A 95 -23.99 -20.43 -25.63
CA ARG A 95 -24.96 -19.94 -26.61
C ARG A 95 -26.03 -19.06 -25.97
N ASP A 96 -26.30 -19.29 -24.69
CA ASP A 96 -27.30 -18.58 -23.92
C ASP A 96 -26.99 -18.61 -22.41
N CYS A 97 -27.84 -17.97 -21.62
CA CYS A 97 -27.73 -17.96 -20.17
C CYS A 97 -28.01 -19.33 -19.52
N ALA A 98 -28.68 -20.26 -20.21
CA ALA A 98 -28.93 -21.60 -19.67
C ALA A 98 -27.66 -22.47 -19.74
N ASP A 99 -26.91 -22.37 -20.85
CA ASP A 99 -25.58 -23.00 -20.98
C ASP A 99 -24.64 -22.48 -19.88
N LEU A 100 -24.65 -21.17 -19.60
CA LEU A 100 -23.90 -20.55 -18.50
C LEU A 100 -24.35 -21.10 -17.13
N TYR A 101 -25.65 -21.18 -16.90
CA TYR A 101 -26.17 -21.67 -15.62
C TYR A 101 -25.74 -23.11 -15.34
N GLN A 102 -25.79 -23.99 -16.35
CA GLN A 102 -25.33 -25.39 -16.24
C GLN A 102 -23.83 -25.51 -15.96
N ASP A 103 -23.04 -24.50 -16.34
CA ASP A 103 -21.60 -24.44 -16.09
C ASP A 103 -21.24 -23.80 -14.73
N GLY A 104 -22.23 -23.55 -13.88
CA GLY A 104 -22.04 -23.07 -12.51
C GLY A 104 -22.11 -21.54 -12.35
N PHE A 105 -22.46 -20.81 -13.40
CA PHE A 105 -22.67 -19.37 -13.32
C PHE A 105 -24.07 -19.06 -12.76
N HIS A 106 -24.18 -18.99 -11.43
CA HIS A 106 -25.47 -18.84 -10.73
C HIS A 106 -25.77 -17.41 -10.23
N LYS A 107 -25.02 -16.38 -10.68
CA LYS A 107 -25.24 -14.99 -10.26
C LYS A 107 -25.91 -14.17 -11.36
N ASN A 108 -26.83 -13.29 -10.98
CA ASN A 108 -27.39 -12.33 -11.94
C ASN A 108 -26.29 -11.41 -12.48
N GLY A 109 -26.31 -11.10 -13.78
CA GLY A 109 -25.28 -10.23 -14.36
C GLY A 109 -25.29 -10.16 -15.88
N VAL A 110 -24.36 -9.37 -16.44
CA VAL A 110 -24.13 -9.31 -17.89
C VAL A 110 -23.06 -10.33 -18.26
N TYR A 111 -23.39 -11.19 -19.22
CA TYR A 111 -22.52 -12.25 -19.72
C TYR A 111 -22.34 -12.10 -21.23
N THR A 112 -21.22 -12.63 -21.74
CA THR A 112 -20.98 -12.73 -23.18
C THR A 112 -21.47 -14.09 -23.66
N ILE A 113 -22.39 -14.09 -24.62
CA ILE A 113 -22.85 -15.31 -25.31
C ILE A 113 -22.46 -15.25 -26.77
N GLN A 114 -22.29 -16.42 -27.37
CA GLN A 114 -22.05 -16.56 -28.80
C GLN A 114 -23.37 -16.72 -29.54
N ILE A 115 -23.68 -15.78 -30.42
CA ILE A 115 -24.88 -15.83 -31.27
C ILE A 115 -24.60 -16.64 -32.53
N ASN A 116 -23.41 -16.44 -33.13
CA ASN A 116 -22.95 -17.14 -34.34
C ASN A 116 -21.47 -17.52 -34.20
N GLN A 117 -20.93 -18.36 -35.09
CA GLN A 117 -19.53 -18.80 -35.04
C GLN A 117 -18.49 -17.67 -34.93
N GLN A 118 -18.84 -16.46 -35.40
CA GLN A 118 -17.98 -15.27 -35.38
C GLN A 118 -18.51 -14.11 -34.50
N ASP A 119 -19.76 -14.18 -34.02
CA ASP A 119 -20.40 -13.07 -33.33
C ASP A 119 -20.71 -13.39 -31.87
N THR A 120 -20.30 -12.49 -30.99
CA THR A 120 -20.64 -12.52 -29.56
C THR A 120 -21.48 -11.30 -29.18
N LYS A 121 -22.35 -11.47 -28.19
CA LYS A 121 -23.21 -10.41 -27.67
C LYS A 121 -23.22 -10.42 -26.15
N LYS A 122 -23.19 -9.23 -25.56
CA LYS A 122 -23.41 -9.04 -24.12
C LYS A 122 -24.92 -9.06 -23.85
N VAL A 123 -25.35 -9.96 -22.97
CA VAL A 123 -26.75 -10.11 -22.56
C VAL A 123 -26.84 -10.11 -21.04
N TYR A 124 -27.95 -9.62 -20.50
CA TYR A 124 -28.22 -9.77 -19.08
C TYR A 124 -28.83 -11.15 -18.81
N CYS A 125 -28.20 -11.93 -17.93
CA CYS A 125 -28.70 -13.21 -17.44
C CYS A 125 -29.30 -13.06 -16.05
N ASN A 126 -30.55 -13.51 -15.88
CA ASN A 126 -31.14 -13.74 -14.57
C ASN A 126 -30.93 -15.21 -14.18
N MET A 127 -30.02 -15.43 -13.24
CA MET A 127 -29.62 -16.74 -12.76
C MET A 127 -30.28 -17.13 -11.43
N GLU A 128 -31.01 -16.23 -10.78
CA GLU A 128 -31.55 -16.48 -9.43
C GLU A 128 -33.06 -16.71 -9.43
N THR A 129 -33.79 -16.11 -10.36
CA THR A 129 -35.26 -16.18 -10.38
C THR A 129 -35.73 -17.45 -11.10
N ALA A 130 -36.75 -18.11 -10.54
CA ALA A 130 -37.47 -19.21 -11.19
C ALA A 130 -36.55 -20.31 -11.78
N GLY A 131 -35.51 -20.70 -11.04
CA GLY A 131 -34.58 -21.75 -11.43
C GLY A 131 -33.37 -21.29 -12.25
N GLY A 132 -33.26 -20.00 -12.58
CA GLY A 132 -32.09 -19.42 -13.24
C GLY A 132 -31.97 -19.73 -14.74
N GLY A 133 -30.90 -19.22 -15.36
CA GLY A 133 -30.60 -19.45 -16.78
C GLY A 133 -31.37 -18.57 -17.77
N TRP A 134 -32.00 -17.48 -17.33
CA TRP A 134 -32.86 -16.66 -18.18
C TRP A 134 -32.08 -15.57 -18.92
N THR A 135 -32.08 -15.64 -20.26
CA THR A 135 -31.60 -14.54 -21.12
C THR A 135 -32.65 -13.44 -21.21
N VAL A 136 -32.34 -12.24 -20.72
CA VAL A 136 -33.27 -11.10 -20.74
C VAL A 136 -33.19 -10.37 -22.08
N ILE A 137 -34.29 -10.39 -22.84
CA ILE A 137 -34.38 -9.76 -24.19
C ILE A 137 -34.89 -8.32 -24.11
N GLN A 138 -35.76 -8.02 -23.15
CA GLN A 138 -36.30 -6.67 -22.89
C GLN A 138 -36.63 -6.54 -21.41
N ARG A 139 -36.36 -5.37 -20.80
CA ARG A 139 -36.77 -5.01 -19.44
C ARG A 139 -37.50 -3.67 -19.44
N ARG A 140 -38.55 -3.55 -18.62
CA ARG A 140 -39.25 -2.29 -18.31
C ARG A 140 -39.33 -2.14 -16.80
N GLU A 141 -39.01 -0.96 -16.30
CA GLU A 141 -38.96 -0.72 -14.85
C GLU A 141 -39.63 0.61 -14.47
N ASP A 142 -39.29 1.70 -15.14
CA ASP A 142 -39.70 3.05 -14.75
C ASP A 142 -40.38 3.87 -15.86
N GLY A 143 -40.48 3.32 -17.07
CA GLY A 143 -41.06 4.03 -18.23
C GLY A 143 -40.21 5.18 -18.76
N SER A 144 -38.94 5.30 -18.35
CA SER A 144 -38.03 6.37 -18.76
C SER A 144 -37.57 6.27 -20.22
N VAL A 145 -37.69 5.08 -20.81
CA VAL A 145 -37.30 4.81 -22.19
C VAL A 145 -38.55 4.82 -23.08
N ASP A 146 -38.54 5.63 -24.14
CA ASP A 146 -39.59 5.62 -25.16
C ASP A 146 -39.45 4.37 -26.06
N PHE A 147 -40.56 3.67 -26.23
CA PHE A 147 -40.68 2.44 -27.01
C PHE A 147 -41.38 2.66 -28.36
N GLN A 148 -41.92 3.86 -28.63
CA GLN A 148 -42.50 4.20 -29.92
C GLN A 148 -41.40 4.51 -30.94
N ARG A 149 -40.66 3.47 -31.33
CA ARG A 149 -39.50 3.57 -32.23
C ARG A 149 -39.86 3.12 -33.65
N THR A 150 -39.26 3.78 -34.64
CA THR A 150 -39.32 3.35 -36.05
C THR A 150 -38.50 2.08 -36.26
N GLU A 151 -38.82 1.31 -37.31
CA GLU A 151 -38.21 -0.01 -37.57
C GLU A 151 -36.67 0.01 -37.56
N LYS A 152 -36.05 1.08 -38.08
CA LYS A 152 -34.59 1.26 -38.12
C LYS A 152 -33.92 1.36 -36.74
N ASN A 153 -34.66 1.74 -35.71
CA ASN A 153 -34.13 2.01 -34.38
C ASN A 153 -34.27 0.82 -33.41
N ILE A 154 -34.92 -0.28 -33.82
CA ILE A 154 -35.06 -1.50 -33.01
C ILE A 154 -33.77 -2.34 -33.05
N GLU A 155 -32.97 -2.21 -34.12
CA GLU A 155 -31.76 -3.01 -34.35
C GLU A 155 -30.54 -2.56 -33.54
N THR A 156 -30.50 -1.29 -33.10
CA THR A 156 -29.26 -0.63 -32.64
C THR A 156 -29.19 -0.25 -31.16
N ASP A 157 -30.15 -0.62 -30.32
CA ASP A 157 -30.09 -0.20 -28.91
C ASP A 157 -29.27 -1.18 -28.04
N ASN A 158 -27.96 -0.96 -28.04
CA ASN A 158 -27.01 -1.46 -27.03
C ASN A 158 -26.43 -0.29 -26.22
N THR A 159 -27.23 0.68 -25.78
CA THR A 159 -26.65 1.78 -24.99
C THR A 159 -27.62 2.44 -24.01
N LYS A 160 -27.52 2.04 -22.73
CA LYS A 160 -27.04 2.90 -21.64
C LYS A 160 -27.28 2.21 -20.29
N ASN A 161 -26.19 1.75 -19.68
CA ASN A 161 -25.98 1.84 -18.24
C ASN A 161 -24.47 1.99 -18.00
#